data_AF-A0A0P9M2A5-F1
#
_entry.id   AF-A0A0P9M2A5-F1
#
_cell.length_a   1.000
_cell.length_b   1.000
_cell.length_c   1.000
_cell.angle_alpha   90.00
_cell.angle_beta   90.00
_cell.angle_gamma   90.00
#
_symmetry.space_group_name_H-M   'P 1'
#
loop_
_entity.id
_entity.type
_entity.pdbx_description
1 polymer ?
#
loop_
_entity_poly.entity_id
_entity_poly.type
_entity_poly.pdbx_seq_one_letter_code
_entity_poly.pdbx_strand_id
1 'polypeptide(L)' 'VKACGFGRVDFPVREALRDIHAANPNALMFGTDLPSTRAPRPFRPDDIELLIDALGEGGARQALWDNAAEFYRL' A
#
# COMPACT_ATOMS: atom_id res chain seq x y z
N VAL A 1 5.52 -4.12 -6.44
CA VAL A 1 4.50 -3.10 -6.77
C VAL A 1 4.45 -2.08 -5.65
N LYS A 2 4.51 -0.79 -5.97
CA LYS A 2 4.34 0.26 -4.95
C LYS A 2 2.86 0.63 -4.82
N ALA A 3 2.26 0.35 -3.67
CA ALA A 3 0.89 0.71 -3.33
C ALA A 3 0.87 2.14 -2.75
N CYS A 4 0.54 3.12 -3.58
CA CYS A 4 0.56 4.53 -3.22
C CYS A 4 -0.48 5.34 -4.02
N GLY A 5 -0.70 6.59 -3.61
CA GLY A 5 -1.57 7.51 -4.33
C GLY A 5 -3.04 7.08 -4.34
N PHE A 6 -3.54 6.49 -3.25
CA PHE A 6 -4.92 5.99 -3.15
C PHE A 6 -5.98 7.08 -3.40
N GLY A 7 -5.64 8.35 -3.18
CA GLY A 7 -6.52 9.48 -3.47
C GLY A 7 -6.73 9.81 -4.96
N ARG A 8 -6.04 9.13 -5.90
CA ARG A 8 -6.13 9.39 -7.35
C ARG A 8 -6.87 8.33 -8.15
N VAL A 9 -7.29 7.24 -7.50
CA VAL A 9 -7.89 6.08 -8.16
C VAL A 9 -9.41 6.07 -7.99
N ASP A 10 -10.10 5.42 -8.92
CA ASP A 10 -11.56 5.31 -9.03
C ASP A 10 -12.06 3.88 -8.84
N PHE A 11 -11.22 2.98 -8.31
CA PHE A 11 -11.54 1.58 -8.04
C PHE A 11 -11.40 1.20 -6.56
N PRO A 12 -11.95 0.04 -6.13
CA PRO A 12 -11.85 -0.42 -4.74
C PRO A 12 -10.41 -0.82 -4.35
N VAL A 13 -9.66 0.10 -3.74
CA VAL A 13 -8.26 -0.12 -3.32
C VAL A 13 -8.12 -1.35 -2.42
N ARG A 14 -9.09 -1.57 -1.52
CA ARG A 14 -9.06 -2.66 -0.54
C ARG A 14 -9.06 -4.05 -1.18
N GLU A 15 -9.85 -4.21 -2.24
CA GLU A 15 -9.95 -5.46 -2.99
C GLU A 15 -8.68 -5.68 -3.80
N ALA A 16 -8.20 -4.64 -4.50
CA ALA A 16 -6.95 -4.72 -5.25
C ALA A 16 -5.75 -5.10 -4.36
N LEU A 17 -5.66 -4.55 -3.14
CA LEU A 17 -4.63 -4.92 -2.17
C LEU A 17 -4.72 -6.41 -1.79
N ARG A 18 -5.93 -6.91 -1.52
CA ARG A 18 -6.16 -8.32 -1.16
C ARG A 18 -5.80 -9.25 -2.32
N ASP A 19 -6.22 -8.93 -3.53
CA ASP A 19 -5.97 -9.75 -4.71
C ASP A 19 -4.48 -9.85 -5.02
N ILE A 20 -3.76 -8.71 -4.98
CA ILE A 20 -2.31 -8.70 -5.23
C ILE A 20 -1.58 -9.46 -4.11
N HIS A 21 -1.94 -9.23 -2.85
CA HIS A 21 -1.32 -9.93 -1.72
C HIS A 21 -1.60 -11.45 -1.75
N ALA A 22 -2.83 -11.86 -2.10
CA ALA A 22 -3.19 -13.26 -2.25
C ALA A 22 -2.41 -13.94 -3.39
N ALA A 23 -2.17 -13.22 -4.48
CA ALA A 23 -1.34 -13.71 -5.58
C ALA A 23 0.15 -13.83 -5.19
N ASN A 24 0.68 -12.85 -4.46
CA ASN A 24 2.03 -12.88 -3.90
C ASN A 24 2.19 -11.90 -2.72
N PRO A 25 2.37 -12.39 -1.47
CA PRO A 25 2.54 -11.55 -0.29
C PRO A 25 3.74 -10.60 -0.37
N ASN A 26 4.79 -10.97 -1.10
CA ASN A 26 6.02 -10.20 -1.23
C ASN A 26 5.92 -9.09 -2.31
N ALA A 27 4.79 -8.99 -3.00
CA ALA A 27 4.66 -8.10 -4.15
C ALA A 27 4.33 -6.65 -3.79
N LEU A 28 3.84 -6.36 -2.58
CA LEU A 28 3.39 -5.02 -2.20
C LEU A 28 4.44 -4.27 -1.38
N MET A 29 4.65 -3.00 -1.70
CA MET A 29 5.40 -2.03 -0.89
C MET A 29 4.55 -0.76 -0.75
N PHE A 30 4.25 -0.30 0.45
CA PHE A 30 3.48 0.91 0.67
C PHE A 30 4.30 2.17 0.38
N GLY A 31 3.63 3.24 -0.05
CA GLY A 31 4.24 4.55 -0.14
C GLY A 31 3.22 5.67 -0.03
N THR A 32 3.61 6.78 0.58
CA THR A 32 2.71 7.93 0.78
C THR A 32 2.48 8.74 -0.51
N ASP A 33 3.37 8.65 -1.50
CA ASP A 33 3.35 9.48 -2.72
C ASP A 33 3.31 10.99 -2.40
N LEU A 34 3.99 11.43 -1.33
CA LEU A 34 4.18 12.84 -1.04
C LEU A 34 5.03 13.51 -2.14
N PRO A 35 4.77 14.79 -2.49
CA PRO A 35 3.79 15.72 -1.89
C PRO A 35 2.35 15.60 -2.45
N SER A 36 1.98 14.47 -3.05
CA SER A 36 0.63 14.16 -3.56
C SER A 36 0.10 15.11 -4.65
N THR A 37 1.00 15.73 -5.42
CA THR A 37 0.67 16.74 -6.45
C THR A 37 -0.16 16.22 -7.63
N ARG A 38 -0.36 14.89 -7.72
CA ARG A 38 -1.08 14.22 -8.80
C ARG A 38 -2.36 13.51 -8.33
N ALA A 39 -2.83 13.82 -7.11
CA ALA A 39 -4.03 13.21 -6.54
C ALA A 39 -5.00 14.32 -6.06
N PRO A 40 -6.31 14.22 -6.39
CA PRO A 40 -7.34 15.11 -5.85
C PRO A 40 -7.38 15.12 -4.32
N ARG A 41 -7.09 13.97 -3.70
CA ARG A 41 -6.95 13.81 -2.26
C ARG A 41 -5.50 13.47 -1.92
N PRO A 42 -4.83 14.21 -1.01
CA PRO A 42 -3.49 13.89 -0.58
C PRO A 42 -3.47 12.62 0.28
N PHE A 43 -2.26 12.11 0.55
CA PHE A 43 -2.06 11.08 1.56
C PHE A 43 -2.67 11.48 2.90
N ARG A 44 -3.32 10.52 3.57
CA ARG A 44 -3.84 10.66 4.93
C ARG A 44 -3.42 9.44 5.76
N PRO A 45 -3.24 9.57 7.08
CA PRO A 45 -2.96 8.43 7.96
C PRO A 45 -3.96 7.27 7.79
N ASP A 46 -5.23 7.57 7.52
CA ASP A 46 -6.29 6.60 7.24
C ASP A 46 -5.98 5.68 6.03
N ASP A 47 -5.08 6.08 5.11
CA ASP A 47 -4.61 5.21 4.03
C ASP A 47 -3.78 4.03 4.56
N ILE A 48 -3.08 4.20 5.68
CA ILE A 48 -2.37 3.12 6.39
C ILE A 48 -3.38 2.24 7.12
N GLU A 49 -4.41 2.81 7.75
CA GLU A 49 -5.49 2.05 8.40
C GLU A 49 -6.22 1.16 7.37
N LEU A 50 -6.53 1.71 6.19
CA LEU A 50 -7.10 0.94 5.08
C LEU A 50 -6.22 -0.24 4.68
N LEU A 51 -4.91 -0.05 4.59
CA LEU A 51 -3.95 -1.12 4.28
C LEU A 51 -3.95 -2.20 5.36
N ILE A 52 -3.89 -1.80 6.64
CA ILE A 52 -3.89 -2.71 7.79
C ILE A 52 -5.15 -3.56 7.80
N ASP A 53 -6.31 -2.94 7.67
CA ASP A 53 -7.56 -3.67 7.67
C ASP A 53 -7.74 -4.55 6.41
N ALA A 54 -7.10 -4.19 5.29
CA ALA A 54 -7.18 -4.97 4.05
C ALA A 54 -6.38 -6.27 4.16
N LEU A 55 -5.17 -6.19 4.73
CA LEU A 55 -4.16 -7.25 4.72
C LEU A 55 -3.96 -7.96 6.06
N GLY A 56 -4.53 -7.42 7.14
CA GLY A 56 -4.20 -7.79 8.52
C GLY A 56 -2.79 -7.35 8.93
N GLU A 57 -2.46 -7.50 10.22
CA GLU A 57 -1.18 -7.01 10.77
C GLU A 57 0.05 -7.62 10.08
N GLY A 58 0.00 -8.90 9.73
CA GLY A 58 1.11 -9.61 9.08
C GLY A 58 1.39 -9.09 7.67
N GLY A 59 0.36 -9.04 6.81
CA GLY A 59 0.51 -8.53 5.44
C GLY A 59 0.79 -7.03 5.41
N ALA A 60 0.25 -6.27 6.37
CA ALA A 60 0.56 -4.85 6.51
C ALA A 60 2.02 -4.62 6.89
N ARG A 61 2.59 -5.41 7.81
CA ARG A 61 4.03 -5.34 8.14
C ARG A 61 4.91 -5.59 6.92
N GLN A 62 4.58 -6.62 6.14
CA GLN A 62 5.30 -6.92 4.90
C GLN A 62 5.25 -5.76 3.92
N ALA A 63 4.05 -5.21 3.69
CA ALA A 63 3.86 -4.10 2.77
C ALA A 63 4.49 -2.78 3.26
N LEU A 64 4.45 -2.51 4.57
CA LEU A 64 4.98 -1.26 5.16
C LEU A 64 6.50 -1.27 5.30
N TRP A 65 7.12 -2.44 5.47
CA TRP A 65 8.55 -2.55 5.73
C TRP A 65 9.23 -3.72 5.02
N ASP A 66 8.90 -4.96 5.37
CA ASP A 66 9.76 -6.12 5.04
C ASP A 66 10.06 -6.24 3.54
N ASN A 67 9.03 -6.12 2.70
CA ASN A 67 9.17 -6.24 1.25
C ASN A 67 10.01 -5.09 0.66
N ALA A 68 9.91 -3.89 1.22
CA ALA A 68 10.70 -2.75 0.78
C ALA A 68 12.15 -2.87 1.24
N ALA A 69 12.38 -3.30 2.49
CA ALA A 69 13.71 -3.54 3.02
C ALA A 69 14.45 -4.60 2.20
N GLU A 70 13.78 -5.72 1.88
CA GLU A 70 14.33 -6.77 1.01
C GLU A 70 14.62 -6.24 -0.40
N PHE A 71 13.66 -5.53 -1.01
CA PHE A 71 13.81 -5.01 -2.38
C PHE A 71 14.94 -3.98 -2.50
N TYR A 72 15.07 -3.09 -1.51
CA TYR A 72 16.10 -2.04 -1.49
C TYR A 72 17.41 -2.47 -0.82
N ARG A 73 17.49 -3.68 -0.27
CA ARG A 73 18.67 -4.24 0.43
C ARG A 73 19.11 -3.38 1.62
N LEU A 74 18.15 -3.03 2.46
CA LEU A 74 18.36 -2.31 3.73
C LEU A 74 18.67 -3.26 4.89
#